data_AF-A0A183H1U6-F1
#
_entry.id   AF-A0A183H1U6-F1
#
_cell.length_a   1.000
_cell.length_b   1.000
_cell.length_c   1.000
_cell.angle_alpha   90.00
_cell.angle_beta   90.00
_cell.angle_gamma   90.00
#
_symmetry.space_group_name_H-M   'P 1'
#
loop_
_entity.id
_entity.type
_entity.pdbx_description
1 polymer ?
#
loop_
_entity_poly.entity_id
_entity_poly.type
_entity_poly.pdbx_seq_one_letter_code
_entity_poly.pdbx_strand_id
1 'polypeptide(L)'
;LFSYFFQDTAKLRNELEYIQAEKEKYVKQISVDISREAAEVAQCRKELNEFKNEYNKKLNRIASLEEEVAKYKKIGMESETIVSSCDMDMHEKIINHKVLSASKGDAVVCNDNDKLVNELKKQNQEIREANYKVVEISQQQEVIFKKHLEEVKENHEKALQQHYFDVFKTLCAIAPSNIKLPNLPGISDMDQFYKWLKDVENVVQESENVKQFNENENDDNKDKMNLAKVAELEANNRRYRAALVNLASHIDAIEQETISKEKVYFSEISRLRQEINEQLKKQLENERKRKLELISQASKLCEVINRPQKRGNEVADPCVRANYG
;
A
#
# COMPACT_ATOMS: atom_id res chain seq x y z
N LEU A 1 -10.44 22.42 -72.43
CA LEU A 1 -11.52 22.48 -71.42
C LEU A 1 -11.91 21.09 -70.92
N PHE A 2 -12.38 20.15 -71.77
CA PHE A 2 -12.77 18.80 -71.34
C PHE A 2 -11.66 17.94 -70.72
N SER A 3 -10.42 18.02 -71.22
CA SER A 3 -9.30 17.22 -70.70
C SER A 3 -8.80 17.68 -69.32
N TYR A 4 -8.98 18.96 -68.96
CA TYR A 4 -8.55 19.51 -67.67
C TYR A 4 -9.51 19.07 -66.55
N PHE A 5 -10.81 19.08 -66.85
CA PHE A 5 -11.87 18.63 -65.93
C PHE A 5 -11.76 17.14 -65.57
N PHE A 6 -11.37 16.29 -66.52
CA PHE A 6 -11.16 14.86 -66.28
C PHE A 6 -9.95 14.58 -65.38
N GLN A 7 -8.91 15.40 -65.48
CA GLN A 7 -7.69 15.25 -64.69
C GLN A 7 -7.91 15.71 -63.23
N ASP A 8 -8.64 16.81 -63.03
CA ASP A 8 -9.00 17.30 -61.69
C ASP A 8 -9.97 16.35 -60.96
N THR A 9 -10.93 15.76 -61.68
CA THR A 9 -11.87 14.78 -61.09
C THR A 9 -11.19 13.46 -60.72
N ALA A 10 -10.20 13.00 -61.49
CA ALA A 10 -9.42 11.83 -61.14
C ALA A 10 -8.55 12.07 -59.90
N LYS A 11 -7.94 13.26 -59.79
CA LYS A 11 -7.12 13.64 -58.64
C LYS A 11 -7.94 13.71 -57.35
N LEU A 12 -9.10 14.39 -57.41
CA LEU A 12 -10.04 14.46 -56.29
C LEU A 12 -10.52 13.07 -55.86
N ARG A 13 -10.78 12.15 -56.80
CA ARG A 13 -11.21 10.78 -56.48
C ARG A 13 -10.14 10.01 -55.72
N ASN A 14 -8.88 10.11 -56.14
CA ASN A 14 -7.75 9.45 -55.46
C ASN A 14 -7.51 10.03 -54.06
N GLU A 15 -7.62 11.34 -53.89
CA GLU A 15 -7.53 11.98 -52.57
C GLU A 15 -8.66 11.51 -51.65
N LEU A 16 -9.88 11.36 -52.18
CA LEU A 16 -11.04 10.86 -51.43
C LEU A 16 -10.86 9.40 -50.99
N GLU A 17 -10.34 8.53 -51.88
CA GLU A 17 -10.00 7.14 -51.54
C GLU A 17 -8.91 7.05 -50.47
N TYR A 18 -7.88 7.90 -50.58
CA TYR A 18 -6.81 7.98 -49.58
C TYR A 18 -7.34 8.39 -48.20
N ILE A 19 -8.15 9.45 -48.14
CA ILE A 19 -8.77 9.94 -46.89
C ILE A 19 -9.70 8.87 -46.30
N GLN A 20 -10.45 8.15 -47.14
CA GLN A 20 -11.34 7.07 -46.70
C GLN A 20 -10.54 5.91 -46.06
N ALA A 21 -9.44 5.49 -46.68
CA ALA A 21 -8.57 4.45 -46.16
C ALA A 21 -7.89 4.86 -44.84
N GLU A 22 -7.45 6.12 -44.74
CA GLU A 22 -6.85 6.65 -43.52
C GLU A 22 -7.88 6.71 -42.37
N LYS A 23 -9.11 7.17 -42.65
CA LYS A 23 -10.23 7.15 -41.72
C LYS A 23 -10.51 5.75 -41.19
N GLU A 24 -10.59 4.74 -42.06
CA GLU A 24 -10.81 3.35 -41.63
C GLU A 24 -9.68 2.83 -40.74
N LYS A 25 -8.43 3.21 -41.02
CA LYS A 25 -7.28 2.84 -40.19
C LYS A 25 -7.39 3.45 -38.78
N TYR A 26 -7.71 4.75 -38.67
CA TYR A 26 -7.89 5.40 -37.37
C TYR A 26 -9.07 4.81 -36.60
N VAL A 27 -10.19 4.51 -37.26
CA VAL A 27 -11.36 3.88 -36.62
C VAL A 27 -10.99 2.52 -36.04
N LYS A 28 -10.25 1.69 -36.77
CA LYS A 28 -9.77 0.39 -36.27
C LYS A 28 -8.84 0.55 -35.08
N GLN A 29 -7.90 1.51 -35.14
CA GLN A 29 -6.98 1.77 -34.04
C GLN A 29 -7.71 2.22 -32.76
N ILE A 30 -8.61 3.19 -32.88
CA ILE A 30 -9.43 3.68 -31.76
C ILE A 30 -10.26 2.54 -31.16
N SER A 31 -10.83 1.66 -31.99
CA SER A 31 -11.61 0.52 -31.50
C SER A 31 -10.76 -0.47 -30.69
N VAL A 32 -9.49 -0.69 -31.06
CA VAL A 32 -8.54 -1.53 -30.33
C VAL A 32 -8.16 -0.87 -29.00
N ASP A 33 -7.86 0.43 -29.03
CA ASP A 33 -7.48 1.19 -27.84
C ASP A 33 -8.61 1.24 -26.81
N ILE A 34 -9.85 1.51 -27.24
CA ILE A 34 -11.04 1.48 -26.37
C ILE A 34 -11.22 0.10 -25.73
N SER A 35 -11.01 -0.97 -26.51
CA SER A 35 -11.18 -2.34 -26.01
C SER A 35 -10.13 -2.71 -24.97
N ARG A 36 -8.87 -2.27 -25.18
CA ARG A 36 -7.77 -2.44 -24.22
C ARG A 36 -8.04 -1.66 -22.94
N GLU A 37 -8.40 -0.39 -23.05
CA GLU A 37 -8.70 0.47 -21.90
C GLU A 37 -9.90 -0.07 -21.10
N ALA A 38 -10.93 -0.59 -21.77
CA ALA A 38 -12.06 -1.23 -21.11
C ALA A 38 -11.65 -2.49 -20.31
N ALA A 39 -10.69 -3.27 -20.81
CA ALA A 39 -10.16 -4.44 -20.10
C ALA A 39 -9.36 -4.04 -18.86
N GLU A 40 -8.51 -3.02 -18.97
CA GLU A 40 -7.75 -2.46 -17.85
C GLU A 40 -8.69 -1.90 -16.76
N VAL A 41 -9.72 -1.15 -17.16
CA VAL A 41 -10.75 -0.64 -16.23
C VAL A 41 -11.49 -1.78 -15.52
N ALA A 42 -11.82 -2.86 -16.23
CA ALA A 42 -12.46 -4.03 -15.63
C ALA A 42 -11.54 -4.71 -14.60
N GLN A 43 -10.25 -4.81 -14.90
CA GLN A 43 -9.25 -5.36 -13.99
C GLN A 43 -9.09 -4.50 -12.73
N CYS A 44 -8.94 -3.18 -12.87
CA CYS A 44 -8.86 -2.27 -11.73
C CYS A 44 -10.11 -2.33 -10.85
N ARG A 45 -11.32 -2.46 -11.44
CA ARG A 45 -12.56 -2.63 -10.68
C ARG A 45 -12.58 -3.92 -9.86
N LYS A 46 -12.03 -5.00 -10.41
CA LYS A 46 -11.92 -6.29 -9.71
C LYS A 46 -10.97 -6.18 -8.52
N GLU A 47 -9.77 -5.64 -8.73
CA GLU A 47 -8.76 -5.44 -7.68
C GLU A 47 -9.29 -4.53 -6.56
N LEU A 48 -10.02 -3.46 -6.91
CA LEU A 48 -10.66 -2.57 -5.93
C LEU A 48 -11.68 -3.30 -5.06
N ASN A 49 -12.48 -4.20 -5.64
CA ASN A 49 -13.44 -5.00 -4.88
C ASN A 49 -12.76 -6.02 -3.95
N GLU A 50 -11.68 -6.65 -4.40
CA GLU A 50 -10.88 -7.56 -3.56
C GLU A 50 -10.25 -6.81 -2.39
N PHE A 51 -9.67 -5.64 -2.64
CA PHE A 51 -9.13 -4.77 -1.60
C PHE A 51 -10.19 -4.36 -0.58
N LYS A 52 -11.38 -3.94 -1.04
CA LYS A 52 -12.51 -3.57 -0.18
C LYS A 52 -12.95 -4.73 0.71
N ASN A 53 -12.99 -5.95 0.19
CA ASN A 53 -13.35 -7.14 0.97
C ASN A 53 -12.31 -7.46 2.04
N GLU A 54 -11.02 -7.42 1.71
CA GLU A 54 -9.94 -7.62 2.68
C GLU A 54 -9.90 -6.53 3.75
N TYR A 55 -10.12 -5.27 3.36
CA TYR A 55 -10.24 -4.16 4.31
C TYR A 55 -11.37 -4.42 5.33
N ASN A 56 -12.55 -4.82 4.87
CA ASN A 56 -13.69 -5.11 5.74
C ASN A 56 -13.41 -6.28 6.69
N LYS A 57 -12.73 -7.34 6.22
CA LYS A 57 -12.31 -8.46 7.09
C LYS A 57 -11.39 -7.98 8.22
N LYS A 58 -10.39 -7.16 7.89
CA LYS A 58 -9.46 -6.60 8.87
C LYS A 58 -10.16 -5.66 9.86
N LEU A 59 -11.07 -4.82 9.36
CA LEU A 59 -11.86 -3.93 10.21
C LEU A 59 -12.70 -4.70 11.23
N ASN A 60 -13.37 -5.78 10.79
CA ASN A 60 -14.14 -6.65 11.69
C ASN A 60 -13.24 -7.31 12.74
N ARG A 61 -12.03 -7.75 12.36
CA ARG A 61 -11.07 -8.33 13.30
C ARG A 61 -10.62 -7.31 14.36
N ILE A 62 -10.38 -6.05 13.97
CA ILE A 62 -10.03 -4.98 14.90
C ILE A 62 -11.17 -4.78 15.90
N ALA A 63 -12.42 -4.65 15.43
CA ALA A 63 -13.57 -4.49 16.31
C ALA A 63 -13.72 -5.64 17.33
N SER A 64 -13.50 -6.90 16.91
CA SER A 64 -13.48 -8.04 17.84
C SER A 64 -12.37 -7.96 18.87
N LEU A 65 -11.16 -7.53 18.48
CA LEU A 65 -10.03 -7.38 19.40
C LEU A 65 -10.27 -6.23 20.39
N GLU A 66 -10.85 -5.11 19.95
CA GLU A 66 -11.21 -4.00 20.83
C GLU A 66 -12.25 -4.43 21.88
N GLU A 67 -13.24 -5.24 21.51
CA GLU A 67 -14.20 -5.82 22.44
C GLU A 67 -13.53 -6.72 23.49
N GLU A 68 -12.57 -7.55 23.05
CA GLU A 68 -11.81 -8.44 23.93
C GLU A 68 -10.90 -7.67 24.89
N VAL A 69 -10.19 -6.65 24.39
CA VAL A 69 -9.38 -5.73 25.22
C VAL A 69 -10.25 -5.01 26.24
N ALA A 70 -11.46 -4.56 25.87
CA ALA A 70 -12.38 -3.93 26.81
C ALA A 70 -12.82 -4.88 27.93
N LYS A 71 -13.05 -6.17 27.62
CA LYS A 71 -13.37 -7.20 28.63
C LYS A 71 -12.22 -7.37 29.62
N TYR A 72 -10.98 -7.53 29.14
CA TYR A 72 -9.83 -7.69 30.02
C TYR A 72 -9.51 -6.43 30.84
N LYS A 73 -9.70 -5.24 30.27
CA LYS A 73 -9.53 -3.98 30.99
C LYS A 73 -10.53 -3.84 32.15
N LYS A 74 -11.77 -4.29 31.96
CA LYS A 74 -12.79 -4.30 33.02
C LYS A 74 -12.40 -5.26 34.16
N ILE A 75 -11.93 -6.47 33.82
CA ILE A 75 -11.47 -7.46 34.80
C ILE A 75 -10.27 -6.94 35.61
N GLY A 76 -9.30 -6.28 34.96
CA GLY A 76 -8.15 -5.69 35.65
C GLY A 76 -8.51 -4.55 36.62
N MET A 77 -9.50 -3.72 36.26
CA MET A 77 -10.02 -2.69 37.17
C MET A 77 -10.76 -3.30 38.37
N GLU A 78 -11.49 -4.40 38.18
CA GLU A 78 -12.20 -5.11 39.25
C GLU A 78 -11.23 -5.79 40.24
N SER A 79 -10.06 -6.26 39.79
CA SER A 79 -9.03 -6.86 40.67
C SER A 79 -8.19 -5.82 41.43
N GLU A 80 -7.85 -4.67 40.84
CA GLU A 80 -7.17 -3.57 41.55
C GLU A 80 -8.03 -2.97 42.67
N THR A 81 -9.36 -2.94 42.50
CA THR A 81 -10.29 -2.39 43.50
C THR A 81 -10.40 -3.27 44.76
N ILE A 82 -10.13 -4.57 44.65
CA ILE A 82 -10.18 -5.52 45.78
C ILE A 82 -8.89 -5.49 46.61
N VAL A 83 -7.73 -5.29 45.97
CA VAL A 83 -6.41 -5.30 46.63
C VAL A 83 -6.11 -4.01 47.41
N SER A 84 -6.76 -2.89 47.08
CA SER A 84 -6.54 -1.61 47.78
C SER A 84 -7.27 -1.44 49.13
N SER A 85 -7.99 -2.46 49.63
CA SER A 85 -8.82 -2.35 50.85
C SER A 85 -8.30 -3.08 52.10
N CYS A 86 -7.13 -3.71 52.05
CA CYS A 86 -6.60 -4.45 53.20
C CYS A 86 -5.17 -4.01 53.52
N ASP A 87 -5.05 -2.92 54.27
CA ASP A 87 -3.93 -2.70 55.17
C ASP A 87 -4.50 -2.26 56.53
N MET A 88 -4.33 -3.11 57.55
CA MET A 88 -4.07 -2.79 58.96
C MET A 88 -4.00 -4.09 59.78
N ASP A 89 -2.76 -4.46 60.10
CA ASP A 89 -2.26 -4.73 61.46
C ASP A 89 -2.44 -6.10 62.16
N MET A 90 -1.27 -6.74 62.36
CA MET A 90 -0.81 -7.51 63.54
C MET A 90 -1.71 -8.59 64.19
N HIS A 91 -1.29 -9.87 64.09
CA HIS A 91 -0.71 -10.58 65.24
C HIS A 91 -0.20 -11.99 64.90
N GLU A 92 1.12 -12.16 65.04
CA GLU A 92 1.80 -13.44 65.20
C GLU A 92 1.51 -14.01 66.59
N LYS A 93 0.75 -15.11 66.68
CA LYS A 93 0.81 -16.07 67.81
C LYS A 93 0.16 -17.42 67.44
N ILE A 94 1.02 -18.43 67.38
CA ILE A 94 0.73 -19.86 67.27
C ILE A 94 -0.23 -20.29 68.40
N ILE A 95 -1.42 -20.82 68.07
CA ILE A 95 -2.23 -21.61 69.02
C ILE A 95 -2.85 -22.84 68.32
N ASN A 96 -2.16 -23.97 68.53
CA ASN A 96 -2.64 -25.34 68.71
C ASN A 96 -3.93 -25.80 68.02
N HIS A 97 -3.75 -26.79 67.13
CA HIS A 97 -4.75 -27.79 66.78
C HIS A 97 -5.41 -28.38 68.02
N LYS A 98 -6.72 -28.12 68.20
CA LYS A 98 -7.59 -29.00 68.96
C LYS A 98 -8.89 -29.20 68.19
N VAL A 99 -9.02 -30.41 67.64
CA VAL A 99 -10.22 -30.97 67.04
C VAL A 99 -11.37 -30.86 68.05
N LEU A 100 -12.41 -30.10 67.72
CA LEU A 100 -13.77 -30.30 68.23
C LEU A 100 -14.77 -29.92 67.13
N SER A 101 -15.64 -30.89 66.87
CA SER A 101 -16.63 -31.03 65.80
C SER A 101 -17.77 -30.02 65.82
N ALA A 102 -18.17 -29.50 64.66
CA ALA A 102 -19.59 -29.24 64.34
C ALA A 102 -19.85 -29.08 62.82
N SER A 103 -20.68 -30.00 62.32
CA SER A 103 -21.65 -29.95 61.22
C SER A 103 -21.26 -29.49 59.80
N LYS A 104 -21.27 -30.50 58.91
CA LYS A 104 -21.54 -30.49 57.46
C LYS A 104 -21.98 -29.15 56.84
N GLY A 105 -21.13 -28.67 55.94
CA GLY A 105 -21.52 -27.93 54.74
C GLY A 105 -20.51 -28.22 53.66
N ASP A 106 -20.83 -29.16 52.75
CA ASP A 106 -20.05 -29.41 51.54
C ASP A 106 -19.97 -28.12 50.71
N ALA A 107 -18.88 -27.39 50.83
CA ALA A 107 -18.48 -26.39 49.86
C ALA A 107 -17.35 -26.99 49.02
N VAL A 108 -17.73 -27.69 47.97
CA VAL A 108 -16.84 -28.10 46.87
C VAL A 108 -16.31 -26.82 46.22
N VAL A 109 -15.14 -26.36 46.66
CA VAL A 109 -14.40 -25.24 46.05
C VAL A 109 -13.04 -25.77 45.63
N CYS A 110 -13.01 -26.65 44.63
CA CYS A 110 -11.76 -27.12 43.99
C CYS A 110 -12.02 -27.63 42.56
N ASN A 111 -12.59 -26.81 41.66
CA ASN A 111 -12.76 -27.22 40.25
C ASN A 111 -12.50 -26.11 39.21
N ASP A 112 -12.68 -24.83 39.56
CA ASP A 112 -12.52 -23.74 38.59
C ASP A 112 -11.06 -23.36 38.30
N ASN A 113 -10.15 -23.59 39.28
CA ASN A 113 -8.73 -23.26 39.13
C ASN A 113 -8.01 -24.20 38.16
N ASP A 114 -8.31 -25.50 38.21
CA ASP A 114 -7.71 -26.48 37.30
C ASP A 114 -8.18 -26.28 35.85
N LYS A 115 -9.43 -25.85 35.67
CA LYS A 115 -9.98 -25.53 34.35
C LYS A 115 -9.30 -24.31 33.75
N LEU A 116 -9.08 -23.26 34.54
CA LEU A 116 -8.35 -22.07 34.11
C LEU A 116 -6.88 -22.39 33.76
N VAL A 117 -6.20 -23.19 34.58
CA VAL A 117 -4.81 -23.61 34.32
C VAL A 117 -4.70 -24.43 33.04
N ASN A 118 -5.67 -25.30 32.76
CA ASN A 118 -5.69 -26.09 31.52
C ASN A 118 -5.96 -25.22 30.28
N GLU A 119 -6.85 -24.23 30.37
CA GLU A 119 -7.09 -23.29 29.28
C GLU A 119 -5.86 -22.43 28.99
N LEU A 120 -5.18 -21.93 30.03
CA LEU A 120 -3.93 -21.16 29.87
C LEU A 120 -2.79 -22.01 29.28
N LYS A 121 -2.70 -23.30 29.62
CA LYS A 121 -1.73 -24.21 29.01
C LYS A 121 -2.02 -24.41 27.52
N LYS A 122 -3.30 -24.53 27.15
CA LYS A 122 -3.71 -24.66 25.75
C LYS A 122 -3.42 -23.39 24.96
N GLN A 123 -3.77 -22.22 25.47
CA GLN A 123 -3.45 -20.94 24.83
C GLN A 123 -1.94 -20.72 24.69
N ASN A 124 -1.15 -21.04 25.73
CA ASN A 124 0.31 -20.98 25.62
C ASN A 124 0.86 -21.94 24.55
N GLN A 125 0.25 -23.11 24.38
CA GLN A 125 0.64 -24.05 23.33
C GLN A 125 0.31 -23.49 21.94
N GLU A 126 -0.87 -22.91 21.75
CA GLU A 126 -1.28 -22.25 20.51
C GLU A 126 -0.36 -21.06 20.16
N ILE A 127 0.04 -20.26 21.16
CA ILE A 127 1.00 -19.16 20.98
C ILE A 127 2.37 -19.70 20.58
N ARG A 128 2.85 -20.78 21.21
CA ARG A 128 4.12 -21.42 20.83
C ARG A 128 4.08 -21.89 19.37
N GLU A 129 3.01 -22.55 18.96
CA GLU A 129 2.83 -23.01 17.58
C GLU A 129 2.75 -21.86 16.57
N ALA A 130 2.04 -20.77 16.91
CA ALA A 130 2.00 -19.57 16.09
C ALA A 130 3.39 -18.92 15.96
N ASN A 131 4.15 -18.82 17.05
CA ASN A 131 5.50 -18.28 17.03
C ASN A 131 6.46 -19.13 16.18
N TYR A 132 6.36 -20.46 16.25
CA TYR A 132 7.15 -21.33 15.36
C TYR A 132 6.83 -21.10 13.89
N LYS A 133 5.54 -20.95 13.54
CA LYS A 133 5.13 -20.65 12.16
C LYS A 133 5.66 -19.29 11.69
N VAL A 134 5.69 -18.27 12.55
CA VAL A 134 6.26 -16.97 12.21
C VAL A 134 7.76 -17.09 11.91
N VAL A 135 8.50 -17.85 12.73
CA VAL A 135 9.93 -18.10 12.50
C VAL A 135 10.15 -18.86 11.19
N GLU A 136 9.35 -19.90 10.92
CA GLU A 136 9.42 -20.69 9.69
C GLU A 136 9.16 -19.83 8.45
N ILE A 137 8.11 -19.01 8.46
CA ILE A 137 7.80 -18.07 7.36
C ILE A 137 8.95 -17.06 7.18
N SER A 138 9.50 -16.54 8.28
CA SER A 138 10.62 -15.59 8.22
C SER A 138 11.86 -16.22 7.59
N GLN A 139 12.18 -17.46 7.94
CA GLN A 139 13.28 -18.22 7.34
C GLN A 139 13.04 -18.48 5.84
N GLN A 140 11.82 -18.86 5.46
CA GLN A 140 11.45 -19.05 4.05
C GLN A 140 11.58 -17.74 3.25
N GLN A 141 11.13 -16.62 3.80
CA GLN A 141 11.28 -15.30 3.18
C GLN A 141 12.76 -14.93 3.01
N GLU A 142 13.60 -15.17 4.01
CA GLU A 142 15.03 -14.87 3.92
C GLU A 142 15.73 -15.69 2.82
N VAL A 143 15.36 -16.96 2.64
CA VAL A 143 15.87 -17.79 1.52
C VAL A 143 15.47 -17.20 0.17
N ILE A 144 14.21 -16.77 0.02
CA ILE A 144 13.71 -16.15 -1.21
C ILE A 144 14.46 -14.83 -1.49
N PHE A 145 14.63 -13.97 -0.48
CA PHE A 145 15.33 -12.70 -0.64
C PHE A 145 16.80 -12.90 -1.01
N LYS A 146 17.50 -13.85 -0.38
CA LYS A 146 18.89 -14.18 -0.74
C LYS A 146 19.00 -14.65 -2.19
N LYS A 147 18.08 -15.54 -2.61
CA LYS A 147 18.04 -16.00 -4.01
C LYS A 147 17.80 -14.84 -4.98
N HIS A 148 16.83 -13.98 -4.69
CA HIS A 148 16.52 -12.85 -5.55
C HIS A 148 17.68 -11.85 -5.63
N LEU A 149 18.37 -11.59 -4.52
CA LEU A 149 19.55 -10.73 -4.49
C LEU A 149 20.67 -11.28 -5.38
N GLU A 150 20.94 -12.58 -5.33
CA GLU A 150 21.95 -13.21 -6.18
C GLU A 150 21.54 -13.17 -7.66
N GLU A 151 20.27 -13.46 -7.98
CA GLU A 151 19.76 -13.34 -9.37
C GLU A 151 19.89 -11.92 -9.92
N VAL A 152 19.57 -10.90 -9.11
CA VAL A 152 19.73 -9.49 -9.50
C VAL A 152 21.20 -9.16 -9.74
N LYS A 153 22.09 -9.65 -8.89
CA LYS A 153 23.54 -9.44 -9.02
C LYS A 153 24.08 -10.09 -10.30
N GLU A 154 23.73 -11.35 -10.58
CA GLU A 154 24.13 -12.04 -11.81
C GLU A 154 23.57 -11.35 -13.07
N ASN A 155 22.31 -10.90 -13.02
CA ASN A 155 21.70 -10.20 -14.15
C ASN A 155 22.36 -8.85 -14.41
N HIS A 156 22.71 -8.11 -13.34
CA HIS A 156 23.45 -6.86 -13.45
C HIS A 156 24.84 -7.09 -14.05
N GLU A 157 25.57 -8.10 -13.60
CA GLU A 157 26.88 -8.45 -14.13
C GLU A 157 26.83 -8.81 -15.63
N LYS A 158 25.83 -9.60 -16.05
CA LYS A 158 25.59 -9.92 -17.48
C LYS A 158 25.28 -8.67 -18.30
N ALA A 159 24.41 -7.79 -17.80
CA ALA A 159 24.04 -6.55 -18.48
C ALA A 159 25.25 -5.61 -18.62
N LEU A 160 26.11 -5.55 -17.60
CA LEU A 160 27.33 -4.75 -17.59
C LEU A 160 28.36 -5.28 -18.59
N GLN A 161 28.60 -6.60 -18.61
CA GLN A 161 29.48 -7.24 -19.60
C GLN A 161 28.98 -7.00 -21.04
N GLN A 162 27.66 -7.10 -21.25
CA GLN A 162 27.06 -6.81 -22.55
C GLN A 162 27.29 -5.36 -22.97
N HIS A 163 27.11 -4.41 -22.05
CA HIS A 163 27.37 -2.99 -22.31
C HIS A 163 28.83 -2.75 -22.74
N TYR A 164 29.81 -3.34 -22.03
CA TYR A 164 31.21 -3.23 -22.39
C TYR A 164 31.50 -3.78 -23.80
N PHE A 165 30.88 -4.90 -24.14
CA PHE A 165 31.03 -5.52 -25.45
C PHE A 165 30.42 -4.68 -26.58
N ASP A 166 29.26 -4.05 -26.34
CA ASP A 166 28.60 -3.19 -27.31
C ASP A 166 29.40 -1.90 -27.56
N VAL A 167 30.01 -1.34 -26.50
CA VAL A 167 30.94 -0.20 -26.61
C VAL A 167 32.15 -0.60 -27.46
N PHE A 168 32.77 -1.75 -27.18
CA PHE A 168 33.91 -2.25 -27.96
C PHE A 168 33.56 -2.43 -29.44
N LYS A 169 32.44 -3.08 -29.75
CA LYS A 169 31.97 -3.25 -31.13
C LYS A 169 31.78 -1.92 -31.84
N THR A 170 31.17 -0.96 -31.16
CA THR A 170 30.93 0.38 -31.71
C THR A 170 32.24 1.09 -32.01
N LEU A 171 33.19 1.04 -31.07
CA LEU A 171 34.53 1.62 -31.25
C LEU A 171 35.28 0.98 -32.43
N CYS A 172 35.25 -0.36 -32.55
CA CYS A 172 35.84 -1.06 -33.69
C CYS A 172 35.18 -0.69 -35.03
N ALA A 173 33.87 -0.42 -35.05
CA ALA A 173 33.14 -0.06 -36.25
C ALA A 173 33.46 1.36 -36.75
N ILE A 174 33.74 2.29 -35.84
CA ILE A 174 34.09 3.69 -36.18
C ILE A 174 35.59 3.91 -36.34
N ALA A 175 36.42 2.99 -35.84
CA ALA A 175 37.86 3.13 -35.91
C ALA A 175 38.36 3.11 -37.37
N PRO A 176 39.24 4.04 -37.75
CA PRO A 176 39.95 4.01 -39.03
C PRO A 176 40.61 2.65 -39.28
N SER A 177 40.57 2.17 -40.53
CA SER A 177 41.03 0.84 -40.93
C SER A 177 42.52 0.56 -40.63
N ASN A 178 43.29 1.61 -40.38
CA ASN A 178 44.71 1.56 -40.06
C ASN A 178 45.00 1.53 -38.55
N ILE A 179 43.98 1.58 -37.68
CA ILE A 179 44.13 1.57 -36.22
C ILE A 179 43.63 0.22 -35.69
N LYS A 180 44.48 -0.44 -34.89
CA LYS A 180 44.12 -1.70 -34.23
C LYS A 180 43.86 -1.43 -32.76
N LEU A 181 42.59 -1.45 -32.37
CA LEU A 181 42.18 -1.23 -30.98
C LEU A 181 42.61 -2.40 -30.07
N PRO A 182 42.95 -2.14 -28.79
CA PRO A 182 43.16 -3.17 -27.79
C PRO A 182 41.90 -4.04 -27.65
N ASN A 183 42.08 -5.37 -27.55
CA ASN A 183 40.97 -6.28 -27.27
C ASN A 183 40.33 -5.97 -25.92
N LEU A 184 39.01 -6.14 -25.83
CA LEU A 184 38.29 -6.01 -24.57
C LEU A 184 38.81 -7.06 -23.56
N PRO A 185 39.35 -6.65 -22.40
CA PRO A 185 39.71 -7.60 -21.35
C PRO A 185 38.47 -8.28 -20.77
N GLY A 186 38.66 -9.39 -20.07
CA GLY A 186 37.62 -10.00 -19.22
C GLY A 186 37.34 -9.12 -18.01
N ILE A 187 36.74 -7.95 -18.24
CA ILE A 187 36.53 -6.89 -17.26
C ILE A 187 35.51 -7.37 -16.23
N SER A 188 35.90 -7.37 -14.96
CA SER A 188 34.99 -7.69 -13.85
C SER A 188 34.55 -6.47 -13.03
N ASP A 189 35.20 -5.30 -13.20
CA ASP A 189 34.84 -4.07 -12.48
C ASP A 189 34.93 -2.80 -13.37
N MET A 190 34.30 -1.72 -12.91
CA MET A 190 34.21 -0.44 -13.63
C MET A 190 35.56 0.30 -13.79
N ASP A 191 36.47 0.19 -12.82
CA ASP A 191 37.78 0.84 -12.87
C ASP A 191 38.66 0.20 -13.97
N GLN A 192 38.58 -1.12 -14.12
CA GLN A 192 39.23 -1.84 -15.22
C GLN A 192 38.68 -1.41 -16.58
N PHE A 193 37.37 -1.17 -16.69
CA PHE A 193 36.76 -0.66 -17.91
C PHE A 193 37.25 0.76 -18.25
N TYR A 194 37.28 1.67 -17.27
CA TYR A 194 37.78 3.03 -17.49
C TYR A 194 39.25 3.07 -17.87
N LYS A 195 40.06 2.21 -17.28
CA LYS A 195 41.47 2.07 -17.65
C LYS A 195 41.62 1.58 -19.10
N TRP A 196 40.83 0.59 -19.50
CA TRP A 196 40.81 0.11 -20.88
C TRP A 196 40.36 1.20 -21.87
N LEU A 197 39.33 1.99 -21.54
CA LEU A 197 38.92 3.13 -22.36
C LEU A 197 40.04 4.17 -22.50
N LYS A 198 40.82 4.40 -21.45
CA LYS A 198 41.98 5.30 -21.50
C LYS A 198 43.08 4.76 -22.42
N ASP A 199 43.32 3.45 -22.40
CA ASP A 199 44.28 2.81 -23.31
C ASP A 199 43.83 2.91 -24.78
N VAL A 200 42.52 2.74 -25.05
CA VAL A 200 41.92 2.96 -26.37
C VAL A 200 42.12 4.41 -26.84
N GLU A 201 41.86 5.38 -25.96
CA GLU A 201 42.06 6.81 -26.25
C GLU A 201 43.52 7.11 -26.61
N ASN A 202 44.48 6.58 -25.86
CA ASN A 202 45.90 6.77 -26.11
C ASN A 202 46.32 6.22 -27.49
N VAL A 203 45.85 5.02 -27.86
CA VAL A 203 46.14 4.42 -29.18
C VAL A 203 45.61 5.28 -30.33
N VAL A 204 44.42 5.86 -30.17
CA VAL A 204 43.84 6.77 -31.16
C VAL A 204 44.67 8.05 -31.28
N GLN A 205 45.06 8.67 -30.15
CA GLN A 205 45.88 9.88 -30.14
C GLN A 205 47.29 9.67 -30.73
N GLU A 206 47.95 8.54 -30.44
CA GLU A 206 49.24 8.19 -31.04
C GLU A 206 49.14 8.03 -32.56
N SER A 207 48.03 7.48 -33.06
CA SER A 207 47.80 7.32 -34.50
C SER A 207 47.50 8.63 -35.24
N GLU A 208 46.94 9.64 -34.55
CA GLU A 208 46.78 11.01 -35.06
C GLU A 208 48.12 11.73 -35.17
N ASN A 209 49.01 11.55 -34.17
CA ASN A 209 50.35 12.15 -34.17
C ASN A 209 51.27 11.59 -35.26
N VAL A 210 51.04 10.36 -35.74
CA VAL A 210 51.79 9.75 -36.86
C VAL A 210 51.36 10.31 -38.23
N LYS A 211 50.15 10.89 -38.36
CA LYS A 211 49.67 11.48 -39.63
C LYS A 211 50.16 12.90 -39.89
N GLN A 212 50.81 13.58 -38.94
CA GLN A 212 51.31 14.95 -39.14
C GLN A 212 52.62 15.08 -39.94
N PHE A 213 53.20 13.98 -40.46
CA PHE A 213 54.45 14.05 -41.24
C PHE A 213 54.32 13.97 -42.76
N ASN A 214 53.12 13.80 -43.33
CA ASN A 214 52.94 13.89 -44.77
C ASN A 214 51.52 14.37 -45.08
N GLU A 215 51.38 15.65 -45.44
CA GLU A 215 50.50 16.15 -46.53
C GLU A 215 50.52 17.68 -46.50
N ASN A 216 51.40 18.26 -47.32
CA ASN A 216 51.12 19.56 -47.93
C ASN A 216 50.55 19.25 -49.31
N GLU A 217 49.23 19.22 -49.43
CA GLU A 217 48.53 19.68 -50.63
C GLU A 217 47.07 19.97 -50.28
N ASN A 218 46.69 21.23 -50.48
CA ASN A 218 45.40 21.84 -50.16
C ASN A 218 44.18 20.98 -50.55
N ASP A 219 43.30 20.73 -49.59
CA ASP A 219 41.88 20.42 -49.84
C ASP A 219 40.99 21.45 -49.12
N ASP A 220 41.06 22.69 -49.62
CA ASP A 220 40.26 23.85 -49.23
C ASP A 220 38.72 23.57 -49.30
N ASN A 221 38.33 22.47 -49.97
CA ASN A 221 36.96 22.02 -50.11
C ASN A 221 36.51 21.10 -48.96
N LYS A 222 37.42 20.26 -48.43
CA LYS A 222 37.17 19.41 -47.25
C LYS A 222 37.01 20.22 -45.98
N ASP A 223 37.87 21.22 -45.77
CA ASP A 223 37.80 22.07 -44.57
C ASP A 223 36.54 22.94 -44.57
N LYS A 224 36.09 23.42 -45.73
CA LYS A 224 34.77 24.07 -45.87
C LYS A 224 33.60 23.12 -45.59
N MET A 225 33.65 21.89 -46.10
CA MET A 225 32.61 20.89 -45.88
C MET A 225 32.53 20.45 -44.41
N ASN A 226 33.69 20.32 -43.74
CA ASN A 226 33.80 20.04 -42.31
C ASN A 226 33.26 21.20 -41.47
N LEU A 227 33.60 22.45 -41.80
CA LEU A 227 33.04 23.63 -41.11
C LEU A 227 31.52 23.71 -41.22
N ALA A 228 30.97 23.45 -42.41
CA ALA A 228 29.53 23.44 -42.63
C ALA A 228 28.83 22.34 -41.81
N LYS A 229 29.46 21.15 -41.72
CA LYS A 229 28.95 20.04 -40.91
C LYS A 229 28.99 20.34 -39.42
N VAL A 230 30.05 20.98 -38.93
CA VAL A 230 30.16 21.44 -37.54
C VAL A 230 29.07 22.46 -37.23
N ALA A 231 28.83 23.44 -38.09
CA ALA A 231 27.77 24.43 -37.91
C ALA A 231 26.35 23.79 -37.89
N GLU A 232 26.10 22.79 -38.74
CA GLU A 232 24.85 22.03 -38.75
C GLU A 232 24.67 21.26 -37.43
N LEU A 233 25.71 20.58 -36.95
CA LEU A 233 25.69 19.82 -35.70
C LEU A 233 25.49 20.74 -34.49
N GLU A 234 26.14 21.90 -34.45
CA GLU A 234 25.93 22.89 -33.41
C GLU A 234 24.49 23.44 -33.41
N ALA A 235 23.93 23.72 -34.58
CA ALA A 235 22.55 24.19 -34.70
C ALA A 235 21.56 23.11 -34.19
N ASN A 236 21.77 21.84 -34.55
CA ASN A 236 20.98 20.72 -34.05
C ASN A 236 21.14 20.56 -32.53
N ASN A 237 22.37 20.65 -32.00
CA ASN A 237 22.62 20.57 -30.57
C ASN A 237 21.89 21.70 -29.81
N ARG A 238 21.92 22.94 -30.32
CA ARG A 238 21.15 24.07 -29.76
C ARG A 238 19.64 23.79 -29.76
N ARG A 239 19.10 23.21 -30.84
CA ARG A 239 17.69 22.82 -30.92
C ARG A 239 17.33 21.75 -29.88
N TYR A 240 18.17 20.73 -29.71
CA TYR A 240 17.96 19.70 -28.70
C TYR A 240 18.01 20.27 -27.28
N ARG A 241 18.95 21.16 -26.99
CA ARG A 241 19.00 21.86 -25.69
C ARG A 241 17.73 22.69 -25.44
N ALA A 242 17.24 23.41 -26.44
CA ALA A 242 16.00 24.16 -26.32
C ALA A 242 14.78 23.24 -26.09
N ALA A 243 14.70 22.12 -26.80
CA ALA A 243 13.66 21.12 -26.60
C ALA A 243 13.72 20.49 -25.20
N LEU A 244 14.92 20.20 -24.68
CA LEU A 244 15.11 19.70 -23.32
C LEU A 244 14.64 20.68 -22.25
N VAL A 245 14.97 21.97 -22.40
CA VAL A 245 14.50 23.01 -21.47
C VAL A 245 12.96 23.10 -21.49
N ASN A 246 12.36 23.02 -22.67
CA ASN A 246 10.90 23.04 -22.81
C ASN A 246 10.26 21.79 -22.18
N LEU A 247 10.86 20.61 -22.37
CA LEU A 247 10.38 19.37 -21.76
C LEU A 247 10.49 19.42 -20.23
N ALA A 248 11.60 19.93 -19.69
CA ALA A 248 11.79 20.14 -18.26
C ALA A 248 10.70 21.07 -17.68
N SER A 249 10.41 22.19 -18.36
CA SER A 249 9.34 23.09 -17.95
C SER A 249 7.95 22.43 -17.95
N HIS A 250 7.67 21.52 -18.89
CA HIS A 250 6.42 20.77 -18.87
C HIS A 250 6.35 19.76 -17.73
N ILE A 251 7.47 19.09 -17.41
CA ILE A 251 7.56 18.19 -16.25
C ILE A 251 7.27 18.97 -14.97
N ASP A 252 7.93 20.12 -14.77
CA ASP A 252 7.68 20.98 -13.62
C ASP A 252 6.21 21.40 -13.51
N ALA A 253 5.58 21.76 -14.64
CA ALA A 253 4.15 22.13 -14.65
C ALA A 253 3.25 20.96 -14.24
N ILE A 254 3.53 19.73 -14.71
CA ILE A 254 2.79 18.52 -14.35
C ILE A 254 2.97 18.19 -12.86
N GLU A 255 4.18 18.33 -12.33
CA GLU A 255 4.46 18.10 -10.90
C GLU A 255 3.69 19.09 -10.03
N GLN A 256 3.69 20.38 -10.38
CA GLN A 256 2.94 21.40 -9.63
C GLN A 256 1.42 21.17 -9.70
N GLU A 257 0.90 20.75 -10.85
CA GLU A 257 -0.52 20.39 -10.99
C GLU A 257 -0.87 19.19 -10.11
N THR A 258 0.00 18.17 -10.08
CA THR A 258 -0.19 16.97 -9.26
C THR A 258 -0.22 17.31 -7.78
N ILE A 259 0.76 18.08 -7.29
CA ILE A 259 0.79 18.56 -5.89
C ILE A 259 -0.47 19.36 -5.54
N SER A 260 -0.92 20.21 -6.47
CA SER A 260 -2.12 21.02 -6.27
C SER A 260 -3.38 20.16 -6.15
N LYS A 261 -3.53 19.13 -6.99
CA LYS A 261 -4.65 18.18 -6.92
C LYS A 261 -4.62 17.35 -5.64
N GLU A 262 -3.45 16.85 -5.24
CA GLU A 262 -3.29 16.11 -3.98
C GLU A 262 -3.72 16.94 -2.77
N LYS A 263 -3.34 18.22 -2.73
CA LYS A 263 -3.75 19.15 -1.67
C LYS A 263 -5.27 19.35 -1.62
N VAL A 264 -5.93 19.45 -2.78
CA VAL A 264 -7.39 19.56 -2.87
C VAL A 264 -8.05 18.27 -2.36
N TYR A 265 -7.60 17.10 -2.80
CA TYR A 265 -8.14 15.83 -2.33
C TYR A 265 -7.94 15.62 -0.82
N PHE A 266 -6.77 15.98 -0.29
CA PHE A 266 -6.51 15.89 1.14
C PHE A 266 -7.45 16.77 1.96
N SER A 267 -7.72 17.99 1.47
CA SER A 267 -8.66 18.92 2.09
C SER A 267 -10.08 18.37 2.07
N GLU A 268 -10.51 17.80 0.94
CA GLU A 268 -11.84 17.23 0.80
C GLU A 268 -12.05 15.97 1.65
N ILE A 269 -11.04 15.09 1.70
CA ILE A 269 -11.05 13.92 2.60
C ILE A 269 -11.17 14.37 4.06
N SER A 270 -10.45 15.42 4.45
CA SER A 270 -10.51 15.98 5.81
C SER A 270 -11.90 16.53 6.12
N ARG A 271 -12.49 17.28 5.19
CA ARG A 271 -13.86 17.81 5.29
C ARG A 271 -14.89 16.68 5.45
N LEU A 272 -14.82 15.67 4.59
CA LEU A 272 -15.73 14.52 4.64
C LEU A 272 -15.59 13.71 5.94
N ARG A 273 -14.37 13.52 6.44
CA ARG A 273 -14.15 12.87 7.75
C ARG A 273 -14.80 13.65 8.88
N GLN A 274 -14.67 14.97 8.88
CA GLN A 274 -15.31 15.82 9.88
C GLN A 274 -16.84 15.74 9.80
N GLU A 275 -17.39 15.77 8.59
CA GLU A 275 -18.84 15.67 8.35
C GLU A 275 -19.40 14.33 8.84
N ILE A 276 -18.74 13.21 8.52
CA ILE A 276 -19.12 11.87 8.98
C ILE A 276 -19.07 11.78 10.50
N ASN A 277 -18.00 12.30 11.12
CA ASN A 277 -17.87 12.28 12.57
C ASN A 277 -18.98 13.06 13.27
N GLU A 278 -19.36 14.24 12.75
CA GLU A 278 -20.46 15.02 13.30
C GLU A 278 -21.82 14.32 13.12
N GLN A 279 -22.05 13.67 11.98
CA GLN A 279 -23.26 12.88 11.77
C GLN A 279 -23.35 11.70 12.75
N LEU A 280 -22.25 10.96 12.94
CA LEU A 280 -22.18 9.84 13.88
C LEU A 280 -22.39 10.30 15.33
N LYS A 281 -21.80 11.44 15.71
CA LYS A 281 -21.99 12.03 17.04
C LYS A 281 -23.47 12.37 17.30
N LYS A 282 -24.15 12.99 16.33
CA LYS A 282 -25.60 13.27 16.43
C LYS A 282 -26.43 12.00 16.54
N GLN A 283 -26.13 10.97 15.76
CA GLN A 283 -26.83 9.69 15.86
C GLN A 283 -26.64 9.03 17.23
N LEU A 284 -25.42 9.03 17.76
CA LEU A 284 -25.12 8.48 19.08
C LEU A 284 -25.86 9.23 20.19
N GLU A 285 -25.92 10.56 20.11
CA GLU A 285 -26.69 11.39 21.04
C GLU A 285 -28.18 11.03 21.04
N ASN A 286 -28.76 10.86 19.84
CA ASN A 286 -30.17 10.50 19.67
C ASN A 286 -30.47 9.10 20.24
N GLU A 287 -29.63 8.11 19.94
CA GLU A 287 -29.80 6.75 20.48
C GLU A 287 -29.62 6.71 22.00
N ARG A 288 -28.72 7.52 22.58
CA ARG A 288 -28.62 7.68 24.03
C ARG A 288 -29.90 8.24 24.65
N LYS A 289 -30.49 9.30 24.05
CA LYS A 289 -31.77 9.85 24.51
C LYS A 289 -32.89 8.81 24.45
N ARG A 290 -33.00 8.10 23.32
CA ARG A 290 -33.99 7.03 23.13
C ARG A 290 -33.83 5.92 24.16
N LYS A 291 -32.60 5.50 24.46
CA LYS A 291 -32.32 4.50 25.49
C LYS A 291 -32.79 4.95 26.87
N LEU A 292 -32.51 6.20 27.25
CA LEU A 292 -32.96 6.76 28.53
C LEU A 292 -34.48 6.83 28.64
N GLU A 293 -35.18 7.20 27.57
CA GLU A 293 -36.64 7.19 27.51
C GLU A 293 -37.20 5.77 27.71
N LEU A 294 -36.62 4.77 27.03
CA LEU A 294 -37.04 3.37 27.18
C LEU A 294 -36.81 2.86 28.61
N ILE A 295 -35.68 3.20 29.23
CA ILE A 295 -35.41 2.86 30.63
C ILE A 295 -36.48 3.49 31.54
N SER A 296 -36.79 4.77 31.36
CA SER A 296 -37.84 5.47 32.13
C SER A 296 -39.21 4.81 31.97
N GLN A 297 -39.59 4.43 30.74
CA GLN A 297 -40.83 3.70 30.48
C GLN A 297 -40.84 2.32 31.14
N ALA A 298 -39.74 1.57 31.06
CA ALA A 298 -39.61 0.27 31.70
C ALA A 298 -39.72 0.36 33.23
N SER A 299 -39.09 1.37 33.85
CA SER A 299 -39.20 1.63 35.28
C SER A 299 -40.65 1.90 35.70
N LYS A 300 -41.39 2.73 34.97
CA LYS A 300 -42.83 2.98 35.23
C LYS A 300 -43.65 1.71 35.11
N LEU A 301 -43.37 0.85 34.14
CA LEU A 301 -44.02 -0.45 33.97
C LEU A 301 -43.73 -1.37 35.17
N CYS A 302 -42.48 -1.44 35.61
CA CYS A 302 -42.11 -2.20 36.81
C CYS A 302 -42.84 -1.70 38.06
N GLU A 303 -42.99 -0.39 38.24
CA GLU A 303 -43.78 0.18 39.35
C GLU A 303 -45.26 -0.22 39.29
N VAL A 304 -45.86 -0.24 38.11
CA VAL A 304 -47.25 -0.68 37.92
C VAL A 304 -47.41 -2.17 38.22
N ILE A 305 -46.50 -3.01 37.74
CA ILE A 305 -46.52 -4.46 37.95
C ILE A 305 -46.31 -4.81 39.42
N ASN A 306 -45.36 -4.15 40.09
CA ASN A 306 -45.01 -4.41 41.49
C ASN A 306 -45.92 -3.68 42.48
N ARG A 307 -46.94 -2.95 42.01
CA ARG A 307 -47.91 -2.29 42.88
C ARG A 307 -48.73 -3.37 43.59
N PRO A 308 -48.73 -3.44 44.94
CA PRO A 308 -49.52 -4.43 45.64
C PRO A 308 -51.00 -4.25 45.28
N GLN A 309 -51.62 -5.29 44.72
CA GLN A 309 -53.06 -5.36 44.58
C GLN A 309 -53.64 -5.27 45.99
N LYS A 310 -54.28 -4.14 46.31
CA LYS A 310 -55.15 -4.05 47.49
C LYS A 310 -56.23 -5.12 47.33
N ARG A 311 -56.05 -6.28 48.00
CA ARG A 311 -57.14 -7.22 48.25
C ARG A 311 -58.12 -6.50 49.16
N GLY A 312 -59.21 -5.98 48.59
CA GLY A 312 -60.41 -5.71 49.36
C GLY A 312 -60.95 -7.04 49.84
N ASN A 313 -60.89 -7.28 51.15
CA ASN A 313 -61.70 -8.26 51.85
C ASN A 313 -61.72 -7.87 53.34
N GLU A 314 -62.59 -6.92 53.68
CA GLU A 314 -63.23 -6.88 55.01
C GLU A 314 -64.73 -7.02 54.76
N VAL A 315 -65.17 -8.27 54.57
CA VAL A 315 -66.55 -8.64 54.84
C VAL A 315 -66.63 -8.79 56.34
N ALA A 316 -67.34 -7.86 56.97
CA ALA A 316 -67.59 -7.83 58.39
C ALA A 316 -68.35 -9.09 58.85
N ASP A 317 -67.83 -9.73 59.88
CA ASP A 317 -68.51 -10.76 60.66
C ASP A 317 -69.63 -10.08 61.50
N PRO A 318 -70.88 -10.58 61.50
CA PRO A 318 -71.97 -9.93 62.23
C PRO A 318 -71.89 -10.29 63.71
N CYS A 319 -71.36 -9.36 64.51
CA CYS A 319 -71.42 -9.47 65.97
C CYS A 319 -72.87 -9.26 66.46
N VAL A 320 -73.42 -10.37 66.97
CA VAL A 320 -74.65 -10.50 67.73
C VAL A 320 -74.73 -9.45 68.84
N ARG A 321 -75.76 -8.59 68.80
CA ARG A 321 -76.11 -7.71 69.92
C ARG A 321 -77.16 -8.42 70.79
N ALA A 322 -76.72 -8.89 71.96
CA ALA A 322 -77.62 -9.22 73.06
C ALA A 322 -78.34 -7.95 73.52
N ASN A 323 -79.68 -7.99 73.54
CA ASN A 323 -80.47 -7.02 74.28
C ASN A 323 -80.63 -7.53 75.71
N TYR A 324 -80.32 -6.66 76.67
CA TYR A 324 -80.65 -6.83 78.07
C TYR A 324 -82.17 -6.88 78.28
N GLY A 325 -82.60 -7.86 79.06
CA GLY A 325 -83.57 -7.67 80.13
C GLY A 325 -82.81 -7.63 81.45
#